data_AF-A0A8S1A5Q5-F1
#
_entry.id   AF-A0A8S1A5Q5-F1
#
_cell.length_a   1.000
_cell.length_b   1.000
_cell.length_c   1.000
_cell.angle_alpha   90.00
_cell.angle_beta   90.00
_cell.angle_gamma   90.00
#
_symmetry.space_group_name_H-M   'P 1'
#
loop_
_entity.id
_entity.type
_entity.pdbx_description
1 polymer ?
#
loop_
_entity_poly.entity_id
_entity_poly.type
_entity_poly.pdbx_seq_one_letter_code
_entity_poly.pdbx_strand_id
1 'polypeptide(L)'
;MFQKVLLFQILISAAICSRGLRNTVSTTFIKQTTTGTITSEIPVSTRNDKVELTVYYETLCPASVDFFVTQLKPTVKRLTEHLDVHLIPYGHAKTFRSRGRYFFDCQHGRRECFANMVHACAIDVLRNNTHSIFFNSCLMQYISYQSNYDYFVSVVSWCGYTEKVHIAEIWKCVKGLRGNILLKKYGDATHELSPSYVPYLMINGSTQHQDEASSDLLGTVCRILNPKPKACRS
;
A
#
# COMPACT_ATOMS: atom_id res chain seq x y z
N MET A 1 16.80 -11.09 -23.49
CA MET A 1 16.34 -9.76 -23.95
C MET A 1 15.11 -9.27 -23.17
N PHE A 2 14.13 -10.15 -22.89
CA PHE A 2 12.92 -9.82 -22.11
C PHE A 2 13.14 -9.32 -20.67
N GLN A 3 14.12 -9.87 -19.93
CA GLN A 3 14.35 -9.49 -18.53
C GLN A 3 14.95 -8.08 -18.36
N LYS A 4 15.70 -7.58 -19.37
CA LYS A 4 16.22 -6.21 -19.38
C LYS A 4 15.16 -5.17 -19.74
N VAL A 5 14.14 -5.55 -20.52
CA VAL A 5 13.02 -4.65 -20.87
C VAL A 5 12.09 -4.44 -19.67
N LEU A 6 11.86 -5.47 -18.86
CA LEU A 6 11.05 -5.37 -17.63
C LEU A 6 11.70 -4.46 -16.57
N LEU A 7 13.00 -4.62 -16.34
CA LEU A 7 13.78 -3.74 -15.46
C LEU A 7 13.78 -2.28 -15.91
N PHE A 8 13.78 -2.01 -17.23
CA PHE A 8 13.78 -0.65 -17.76
C PHE A 8 12.41 0.06 -17.61
N GLN A 9 11.29 -0.66 -17.73
CA GLN A 9 9.96 -0.09 -17.48
C GLN A 9 9.69 0.20 -16.00
N ILE A 10 10.22 -0.64 -15.10
CA ILE A 10 10.14 -0.42 -13.65
C ILE A 10 10.94 0.85 -13.26
N LEU A 11 12.14 1.04 -13.82
CA LEU A 11 12.98 2.22 -13.52
C LEU A 11 12.35 3.55 -13.99
N ILE A 12 11.66 3.56 -15.14
CA ILE A 12 10.96 4.77 -15.63
C ILE A 12 9.71 5.05 -14.78
N SER A 13 8.99 4.02 -14.36
CA SER A 13 7.74 4.18 -13.58
C SER A 13 8.00 4.58 -12.13
N ALA A 14 9.10 4.09 -11.53
CA ALA A 14 9.54 4.50 -10.19
C ALA A 14 10.03 5.95 -10.15
N ALA A 15 10.66 6.45 -11.22
CA ALA A 15 11.15 7.83 -11.29
C ALA A 15 10.02 8.88 -11.24
N ILE A 16 8.82 8.54 -11.75
CA ILE A 16 7.65 9.43 -11.74
C ILE A 16 7.05 9.53 -10.33
N CYS A 17 7.18 8.47 -9.52
CA CYS A 17 6.61 8.40 -8.16
C CYS A 17 7.67 8.50 -7.05
N SER A 18 8.84 9.08 -7.32
CA SER A 18 9.91 9.30 -6.32
C SER A 18 9.80 10.70 -5.71
N ARG A 19 10.19 10.86 -4.43
CA ARG A 19 10.40 12.21 -3.85
C ARG A 19 11.63 12.85 -4.50
N GLY A 20 11.51 14.11 -4.94
CA GLY A 20 12.68 14.89 -5.37
C GLY A 20 13.77 14.90 -4.30
N LEU A 21 14.99 14.53 -4.70
CA LEU A 21 16.15 14.31 -3.83
C LEU A 21 16.38 15.50 -2.88
N ARG A 22 16.36 15.23 -1.57
CA ARG A 22 17.02 16.05 -0.55
C ARG A 22 18.03 15.17 0.17
N ASN A 23 19.27 15.64 0.21
CA ASN A 23 20.40 14.96 0.83
C ASN A 23 20.17 14.78 2.34
N THR A 24 20.23 13.55 2.81
CA THR A 24 20.28 13.21 4.24
C THR A 24 21.72 12.86 4.65
N VAL A 25 22.15 13.46 5.75
CA VAL A 25 23.43 13.17 6.43
C VAL A 25 23.19 11.99 7.37
N SER A 26 23.92 10.89 7.18
CA SER A 26 23.94 9.74 8.09
C SER A 26 24.83 10.02 9.30
N THR A 27 24.26 9.96 10.50
CA THR A 27 25.03 9.88 11.75
C THR A 27 25.20 8.42 12.17
N THR A 28 26.45 7.98 12.22
CA THR A 28 26.90 6.66 12.63
C THR A 28 26.83 6.53 14.16
N PHE A 29 26.16 5.50 14.69
CA PHE A 29 26.26 5.11 16.10
C PHE A 29 27.12 3.85 16.26
N ILE A 30 28.07 3.92 17.19
CA ILE A 30 29.03 2.87 17.53
C ILE A 30 28.36 1.79 18.38
N LYS A 31 28.61 0.52 18.03
CA LYS A 31 28.18 -0.69 18.75
C LYS A 31 28.93 -0.82 20.09
N GLN A 32 28.21 -1.22 21.13
CA GLN A 32 28.79 -1.69 22.37
C GLN A 32 28.64 -3.21 22.46
N THR A 33 29.76 -3.89 22.71
CA THR A 33 29.89 -5.34 22.78
C THR A 33 29.63 -5.80 24.22
N THR A 34 28.70 -6.74 24.40
CA THR A 34 28.56 -7.52 25.63
C THR A 34 28.71 -9.00 25.30
N THR A 35 29.69 -9.60 25.95
CA THR A 35 29.95 -11.04 26.03
C THR A 35 28.95 -11.71 26.97
N GLY A 36 28.39 -12.86 26.57
CA GLY A 36 27.50 -13.63 27.43
C GLY A 36 26.95 -14.91 26.80
N THR A 37 27.57 -16.03 27.19
CA THR A 37 27.01 -17.38 27.42
C THR A 37 26.25 -18.10 26.30
N ILE A 38 26.89 -19.16 25.78
CA ILE A 38 26.30 -20.15 24.88
C ILE A 38 25.36 -21.05 25.71
N THR A 39 24.05 -20.83 25.60
CA THR A 39 23.04 -21.85 25.91
C THR A 39 22.54 -22.41 24.60
N SER A 40 22.61 -23.73 24.44
CA SER A 40 22.06 -24.47 23.29
C SER A 40 20.54 -24.33 23.27
N GLU A 41 20.03 -23.36 22.51
CA GLU A 41 18.60 -23.24 22.23
C GLU A 41 18.18 -24.36 21.27
N ILE A 42 17.29 -25.23 21.75
CA ILE A 42 16.48 -26.08 20.85
C ILE A 42 15.69 -25.11 19.97
N PRO A 43 15.74 -25.22 18.63
CA PRO A 43 15.03 -24.28 17.77
C PRO A 43 13.54 -24.52 17.95
N VAL A 44 12.92 -23.71 18.80
CA VAL A 44 11.48 -23.54 18.82
C VAL A 44 11.16 -22.92 17.47
N SER A 45 10.70 -23.76 16.53
CA SER A 45 10.18 -23.31 15.24
C SER A 45 9.06 -22.31 15.51
N THR A 46 9.36 -21.02 15.48
CA THR A 46 8.37 -19.96 15.62
C THR A 46 7.37 -20.12 14.49
N ARG A 47 6.16 -20.54 14.85
CA ARG A 47 5.05 -20.65 13.91
C ARG A 47 4.71 -19.25 13.45
N ASN A 48 4.83 -19.01 12.15
CA ASN A 48 4.44 -17.77 11.51
C ASN A 48 3.39 -18.12 10.45
N ASP A 49 2.16 -18.33 10.90
CA ASP A 49 1.04 -18.73 10.05
C ASP A 49 0.30 -17.53 9.41
N LYS A 50 0.68 -16.30 9.78
CA LYS A 50 0.12 -15.06 9.23
C LYS A 50 1.18 -13.96 9.13
N VAL A 51 1.23 -13.32 7.97
CA VAL A 51 2.13 -12.19 7.68
C VAL A 51 1.35 -10.88 7.72
N GLU A 52 1.84 -9.91 8.49
CA GLU A 52 1.38 -8.53 8.41
C GLU A 52 2.04 -7.84 7.21
N LEU A 53 1.23 -7.21 6.36
CA LEU A 53 1.67 -6.47 5.18
C LEU A 53 1.07 -5.06 5.22
N THR A 54 1.89 -4.04 5.39
CA THR A 54 1.46 -2.64 5.24
C THR A 54 1.90 -2.11 3.88
N VAL A 55 0.97 -1.48 3.14
CA VAL A 55 1.20 -0.95 1.79
C VAL A 55 0.92 0.55 1.78
N TYR A 56 1.96 1.35 1.55
CA TYR A 56 1.90 2.80 1.33
C TYR A 56 1.89 3.07 -0.16
N TYR A 57 0.89 3.82 -0.65
CA TYR A 57 0.69 3.96 -2.09
C TYR A 57 -0.04 5.25 -2.49
N GLU A 58 0.01 5.53 -3.79
CA GLU A 58 -0.75 6.59 -4.45
C GLU A 58 -1.70 5.97 -5.47
N THR A 59 -2.95 6.42 -5.47
CA THR A 59 -4.00 5.86 -6.33
C THR A 59 -3.75 6.05 -7.82
N LEU A 60 -3.01 7.10 -8.23
CA LEU A 60 -2.74 7.38 -9.65
C LEU A 60 -1.27 7.17 -10.06
N CYS A 61 -0.40 6.77 -9.13
CA CYS A 61 0.97 6.40 -9.46
C CYS A 61 0.98 5.09 -10.27
N PRO A 62 1.60 5.05 -11.47
CA PRO A 62 1.61 3.84 -12.32
C PRO A 62 2.19 2.60 -11.62
N ALA A 63 3.28 2.74 -10.86
CA ALA A 63 3.87 1.62 -10.12
C ALA A 63 2.95 1.09 -9.01
N SER A 64 2.20 1.98 -8.35
CA SER A 64 1.22 1.57 -7.34
C SER A 64 0.04 0.84 -7.98
N VAL A 65 -0.46 1.34 -9.12
CA VAL A 65 -1.52 0.67 -9.90
C VAL A 65 -1.08 -0.72 -10.33
N ASP A 66 0.11 -0.84 -10.92
CA ASP A 66 0.64 -2.13 -11.36
C ASP A 66 0.75 -3.12 -10.19
N PHE A 67 1.36 -2.70 -9.07
CA PHE A 67 1.46 -3.55 -7.88
C PHE A 67 0.10 -4.02 -7.35
N PHE A 68 -0.90 -3.14 -7.30
CA PHE A 68 -2.24 -3.52 -6.82
C PHE A 68 -2.87 -4.61 -7.71
N VAL A 69 -2.77 -4.43 -9.03
CA VAL A 69 -3.42 -5.30 -10.02
C VAL A 69 -2.66 -6.63 -10.20
N THR A 70 -1.33 -6.58 -10.26
CA THR A 70 -0.49 -7.74 -10.64
C THR A 70 0.07 -8.51 -9.45
N GLN A 71 0.30 -7.85 -8.31
CA GLN A 71 0.91 -8.46 -7.12
C GLN A 71 -0.10 -8.62 -5.97
N LEU A 72 -0.67 -7.51 -5.48
CA LEU A 72 -1.44 -7.50 -4.24
C LEU A 72 -2.76 -8.27 -4.35
N LYS A 73 -3.65 -7.91 -5.29
CA LYS A 73 -4.97 -8.57 -5.45
C LYS A 73 -4.82 -10.09 -5.68
N PRO A 74 -3.94 -10.58 -6.59
CA PRO A 74 -3.74 -12.01 -6.78
C PRO A 74 -3.17 -12.72 -5.55
N THR A 75 -2.21 -12.11 -4.84
CA THR A 75 -1.61 -12.70 -3.64
C THR A 75 -2.63 -12.81 -2.51
N VAL A 76 -3.40 -11.75 -2.25
CA VAL A 76 -4.45 -11.76 -1.23
C VAL A 76 -5.51 -12.80 -1.56
N LYS A 77 -5.93 -12.91 -2.83
CA LYS A 77 -6.87 -13.96 -3.26
C LYS A 77 -6.38 -15.38 -2.96
N ARG A 78 -5.06 -15.60 -3.03
CA ARG A 78 -4.43 -16.92 -2.84
C ARG A 78 -4.10 -17.22 -1.38
N LEU A 79 -3.84 -16.19 -0.57
CA LEU A 79 -3.34 -16.30 0.80
C LEU A 79 -4.23 -15.58 1.84
N THR A 80 -5.53 -15.42 1.58
CA THR A 80 -6.47 -14.66 2.42
C THR A 80 -6.34 -14.93 3.92
N GLU A 81 -6.20 -16.19 4.32
CA GLU A 81 -6.14 -16.59 5.75
C GLU A 81 -4.78 -16.34 6.39
N HIS A 82 -3.74 -16.12 5.57
CA HIS A 82 -2.34 -15.99 5.98
C HIS A 82 -1.82 -14.56 5.90
N LEU A 83 -2.70 -13.58 5.65
CA LEU A 83 -2.34 -12.19 5.52
C LEU A 83 -3.17 -11.31 6.46
N ASP A 84 -2.52 -10.32 7.05
CA ASP A 84 -3.16 -9.14 7.62
C ASP A 84 -2.65 -7.90 6.88
N VAL A 85 -3.47 -7.35 5.99
CA VAL A 85 -3.05 -6.30 5.07
C VAL A 85 -3.57 -4.92 5.50
N HIS A 86 -2.67 -3.98 5.72
CA HIS A 86 -2.97 -2.59 6.05
C HIS A 86 -2.69 -1.69 4.84
N LEU A 87 -3.71 -0.98 4.37
CA LEU A 87 -3.59 -0.07 3.22
C LEU A 87 -3.48 1.38 3.68
N ILE A 88 -2.48 2.10 3.17
CA ILE A 88 -2.18 3.50 3.49
C ILE A 88 -2.21 4.35 2.20
N PRO A 89 -3.40 4.78 1.73
CA PRO A 89 -3.54 5.63 0.54
C PRO A 89 -3.17 7.08 0.86
N TYR A 90 -1.96 7.50 0.49
CA TYR A 90 -1.50 8.88 0.69
C TYR A 90 -0.29 9.21 -0.18
N GLY A 91 0.76 8.37 -0.07
CA GLY A 91 2.03 8.51 -0.76
C GLY A 91 2.78 9.79 -0.46
N HIS A 92 3.03 10.60 -1.47
CA HIS A 92 3.78 11.85 -1.37
C HIS A 92 2.89 13.08 -1.35
N ALA A 93 1.59 12.89 -1.05
CA ALA A 93 0.73 14.01 -0.75
C ALA A 93 1.31 14.87 0.39
N LYS A 94 0.89 16.13 0.44
CA LYS A 94 1.17 17.07 1.53
C LYS A 94 -0.13 17.44 2.19
N THR A 95 -0.13 17.52 3.51
CA THR A 95 -1.30 17.98 4.27
C THR A 95 -1.10 19.38 4.83
N PHE A 96 -2.10 20.22 4.64
CA PHE A 96 -2.16 21.58 5.17
C PHE A 96 -3.38 21.71 6.06
N ARG A 97 -3.32 22.60 7.05
CA ARG A 97 -4.45 22.92 7.91
C ARG A 97 -4.82 24.39 7.75
N SER A 98 -6.09 24.66 7.46
CA SER A 98 -6.62 26.03 7.39
C SER A 98 -8.04 26.07 7.93
N ARG A 99 -8.34 27.08 8.77
CA ARG A 99 -9.66 27.27 9.40
C ARG A 99 -10.24 25.98 10.01
N GLY A 100 -9.41 25.21 10.70
CA GLY A 100 -9.81 23.96 11.34
C GLY A 100 -10.03 22.75 10.41
N ARG A 101 -9.78 22.88 9.11
CA ARG A 101 -9.95 21.80 8.11
C ARG A 101 -8.61 21.38 7.51
N TYR A 102 -8.52 20.11 7.09
CA TYR A 102 -7.36 19.58 6.37
C TYR A 102 -7.55 19.72 4.86
N PHE A 103 -6.45 20.06 4.17
CA PHE A 103 -6.35 20.16 2.72
C PHE A 103 -5.15 19.34 2.26
N PHE A 104 -5.24 18.81 1.03
CA PHE A 104 -4.26 17.89 0.48
C PHE A 104 -3.79 18.36 -0.89
N ASP A 105 -2.49 18.29 -1.11
CA ASP A 105 -1.84 18.49 -2.41
C ASP A 105 -1.11 17.19 -2.77
N CYS A 106 -1.37 16.64 -3.95
CA CYS A 106 -0.89 15.32 -4.36
C CYS A 106 -0.07 15.42 -5.65
N GLN A 107 0.87 14.50 -5.87
CA GLN A 107 1.82 14.56 -6.99
C GLN A 107 1.10 14.56 -8.35
N HIS A 108 0.02 13.77 -8.46
CA HIS A 108 -0.80 13.67 -9.67
C HIS A 108 -2.06 14.57 -9.60
N GLY A 109 -2.02 15.60 -8.77
CA GLY A 109 -3.03 16.65 -8.66
C GLY A 109 -4.28 16.25 -7.86
N ARG A 110 -5.32 17.09 -7.95
CA ARG A 110 -6.52 16.99 -7.09
C ARG A 110 -7.30 15.68 -7.27
N ARG A 111 -7.22 15.05 -8.44
CA ARG A 111 -7.89 13.77 -8.72
C ARG A 111 -7.29 12.64 -7.90
N GLU A 112 -5.98 12.61 -7.75
CA GLU A 112 -5.30 11.65 -6.87
C GLU A 112 -5.68 11.86 -5.42
N CYS A 113 -5.70 13.10 -4.93
CA CYS A 113 -6.15 13.36 -3.55
C CYS A 113 -7.59 12.87 -3.31
N PHE A 114 -8.47 13.07 -4.30
CA PHE A 114 -9.84 12.59 -4.23
C PHE A 114 -9.91 11.05 -4.23
N ALA A 115 -9.16 10.40 -5.13
CA ALA A 115 -9.07 8.95 -5.21
C ALA A 115 -8.47 8.33 -3.93
N ASN A 116 -7.40 8.90 -3.38
CA ASN A 116 -6.83 8.52 -2.09
C ASN A 116 -7.88 8.60 -0.96
N MET A 117 -8.74 9.64 -0.99
CA MET A 117 -9.82 9.79 -0.01
C MET A 117 -10.93 8.74 -0.18
N VAL A 118 -11.28 8.38 -1.43
CA VAL A 118 -12.24 7.30 -1.70
C VAL A 118 -11.70 5.96 -1.18
N HIS A 119 -10.42 5.67 -1.42
CA HIS A 119 -9.74 4.48 -0.89
C HIS A 119 -9.72 4.48 0.64
N ALA A 120 -9.37 5.61 1.27
CA ALA A 120 -9.39 5.77 2.72
C ALA A 120 -10.77 5.50 3.32
N CYS A 121 -11.82 6.03 2.71
CA CYS A 121 -13.20 5.81 3.13
C CYS A 121 -13.66 4.37 2.88
N ALA A 122 -13.25 3.72 1.78
CA ALA A 122 -13.56 2.31 1.54
C ALA A 122 -12.99 1.42 2.65
N ILE A 123 -11.73 1.66 3.06
CA ILE A 123 -11.07 0.92 4.14
C ILE A 123 -11.84 1.09 5.47
N ASP A 124 -12.21 2.33 5.82
CA ASP A 124 -12.92 2.65 7.07
C ASP A 124 -14.35 2.07 7.13
N VAL A 125 -15.07 2.14 6.01
CA VAL A 125 -16.47 1.72 5.92
C VAL A 125 -16.60 0.21 5.83
N LEU A 126 -15.79 -0.45 4.99
CA LEU A 126 -15.91 -1.89 4.74
C LEU A 126 -15.42 -2.72 5.92
N ARG A 127 -14.41 -2.23 6.67
CA ARG A 127 -13.80 -2.95 7.82
C ARG A 127 -13.41 -4.39 7.49
N ASN A 128 -13.10 -4.64 6.22
CA ASN A 128 -12.71 -5.92 5.67
C ASN A 128 -11.59 -5.65 4.68
N ASN A 129 -10.37 -6.06 5.05
CA ASN A 129 -9.17 -5.74 4.29
C ASN A 129 -9.22 -6.35 2.88
N THR A 130 -9.62 -7.61 2.76
CA THR A 130 -9.77 -8.29 1.46
C THR A 130 -10.76 -7.58 0.56
N HIS A 131 -11.93 -7.23 1.09
CA HIS A 131 -12.97 -6.54 0.31
C HIS A 131 -12.52 -5.14 -0.12
N SER A 132 -11.85 -4.42 0.78
CA SER A 132 -11.26 -3.11 0.50
C SER A 132 -10.19 -3.20 -0.58
N ILE A 133 -9.31 -4.21 -0.53
CA ILE A 133 -8.27 -4.44 -1.54
C ILE A 133 -8.91 -4.72 -2.90
N PHE A 134 -9.95 -5.55 -2.96
CA PHE A 134 -10.56 -5.92 -4.23
C PHE A 134 -11.26 -4.73 -4.89
N PHE A 135 -12.03 -3.97 -4.10
CA PHE A 135 -12.67 -2.73 -4.54
C PHE A 135 -11.66 -1.67 -4.97
N ASN A 136 -10.66 -1.38 -4.13
CA ASN A 136 -9.61 -0.39 -4.42
C ASN A 136 -8.75 -0.79 -5.65
N SER A 137 -8.46 -2.08 -5.81
CA SER A 137 -7.75 -2.57 -7.00
C SER A 137 -8.60 -2.41 -8.27
N CYS A 138 -9.92 -2.63 -8.19
CA CYS A 138 -10.83 -2.35 -9.29
C CYS A 138 -10.81 -0.86 -9.67
N LEU A 139 -10.86 0.05 -8.70
CA LEU A 139 -10.78 1.49 -8.96
C LEU A 139 -9.47 1.85 -9.67
N MET A 140 -8.33 1.40 -9.14
CA MET A 140 -7.00 1.68 -9.69
C MET A 140 -6.81 1.10 -11.11
N GLN A 141 -7.51 0.03 -11.45
CA GLN A 141 -7.45 -0.55 -12.79
C GLN A 141 -8.05 0.36 -13.89
N TYR A 142 -9.03 1.20 -13.54
CA TYR A 142 -9.80 1.97 -14.53
C TYR A 142 -9.65 3.49 -14.40
N ILE A 143 -9.24 4.01 -13.24
CA ILE A 143 -9.08 5.45 -13.02
C ILE A 143 -7.65 5.88 -13.33
N SER A 144 -7.50 7.00 -14.05
CA SER A 144 -6.22 7.65 -14.31
C SER A 144 -6.27 9.16 -14.07
N TYR A 145 -5.14 9.85 -14.19
CA TYR A 145 -5.07 11.31 -14.09
C TYR A 145 -5.90 12.05 -15.16
N GLN A 146 -6.27 11.37 -16.26
CA GLN A 146 -7.08 11.92 -17.35
C GLN A 146 -8.60 11.74 -17.11
N SER A 147 -8.99 10.84 -16.19
CA SER A 147 -10.39 10.56 -15.90
C SER A 147 -11.12 11.80 -15.41
N ASN A 148 -12.21 12.17 -16.08
CA ASN A 148 -13.09 13.23 -15.59
C ASN A 148 -13.96 12.73 -14.40
N TYR A 149 -14.67 13.64 -13.75
CA TYR A 149 -15.44 13.31 -12.56
C TYR A 149 -16.59 12.31 -12.84
N ASP A 150 -17.30 12.47 -13.95
CA ASP A 150 -18.43 11.59 -14.28
C ASP A 150 -17.96 10.16 -14.57
N TYR A 151 -16.84 10.01 -15.28
CA TYR A 151 -16.19 8.72 -15.50
C TYR A 151 -15.67 8.12 -14.18
N PHE A 152 -15.11 8.94 -13.30
CA PHE A 152 -14.70 8.46 -11.97
C PHE A 152 -15.89 7.87 -11.21
N VAL A 153 -17.02 8.58 -11.18
CA VAL A 153 -18.24 8.14 -10.49
C VAL A 153 -18.82 6.87 -11.13
N SER A 154 -18.77 6.75 -12.47
CA SER A 154 -19.22 5.54 -13.15
C SER A 154 -18.34 4.33 -12.81
N VAL A 155 -17.02 4.50 -12.73
CA VAL A 155 -16.09 3.45 -12.28
C VAL A 155 -16.36 3.06 -10.83
N VAL A 156 -16.56 4.01 -9.92
CA VAL A 156 -16.93 3.71 -8.53
C VAL A 156 -18.22 2.88 -8.47
N SER A 157 -19.20 3.21 -9.29
CA SER A 157 -20.47 2.47 -9.36
C SER A 157 -20.27 1.06 -9.93
N TRP A 158 -19.48 0.94 -10.99
CA TRP A 158 -19.14 -0.34 -11.60
C TRP A 158 -18.39 -1.26 -10.63
N CYS A 159 -17.30 -0.77 -10.02
CA CYS A 159 -16.54 -1.52 -9.03
C CYS A 159 -17.37 -1.86 -7.79
N GLY A 160 -18.28 -0.95 -7.39
CA GLY A 160 -19.25 -1.20 -6.34
C GLY A 160 -20.15 -2.40 -6.65
N TYR A 161 -20.66 -2.47 -7.87
CA TYR A 161 -21.47 -3.59 -8.34
C TYR A 161 -20.66 -4.89 -8.43
N THR A 162 -19.52 -4.87 -9.13
CA THR A 162 -18.74 -6.09 -9.40
C THR A 162 -18.16 -6.71 -8.13
N GLU A 163 -17.71 -5.87 -7.20
CA GLU A 163 -17.12 -6.32 -5.93
C GLU A 163 -18.18 -6.41 -4.81
N LYS A 164 -19.47 -6.17 -5.09
CA LYS A 164 -20.57 -6.24 -4.10
C LYS A 164 -20.37 -5.31 -2.90
N VAL A 165 -19.96 -4.07 -3.17
CA VAL A 165 -19.75 -3.00 -2.19
C VAL A 165 -20.91 -2.00 -2.22
N HIS A 166 -21.48 -1.72 -1.04
CA HIS A 166 -22.47 -0.65 -0.87
C HIS A 166 -21.78 0.73 -0.83
N ILE A 167 -21.64 1.36 -1.99
CA ILE A 167 -20.89 2.63 -2.16
C ILE A 167 -21.53 3.85 -1.49
N ALA A 168 -22.79 3.78 -1.06
CA ALA A 168 -23.49 4.92 -0.46
C ALA A 168 -22.81 5.43 0.81
N GLU A 169 -22.40 4.53 1.70
CA GLU A 169 -21.69 4.89 2.95
C GLU A 169 -20.26 5.37 2.67
N ILE A 170 -19.61 4.85 1.62
CA ILE A 170 -18.31 5.38 1.15
C ILE A 170 -18.47 6.83 0.71
N TRP A 171 -19.50 7.14 -0.09
CA TRP A 171 -19.77 8.51 -0.52
C TRP A 171 -20.10 9.46 0.63
N LYS A 172 -20.83 8.99 1.63
CA LYS A 172 -21.10 9.75 2.86
C LYS A 172 -19.81 10.07 3.61
N CYS A 173 -18.89 9.13 3.72
CA CYS A 173 -17.56 9.36 4.30
C CYS A 173 -16.75 10.40 3.51
N VAL A 174 -16.71 10.28 2.18
CA VAL A 174 -15.96 11.18 1.28
C VAL A 174 -16.47 12.60 1.34
N LYS A 175 -17.81 12.78 1.37
CA LYS A 175 -18.45 14.11 1.46
C LYS A 175 -18.35 14.73 2.87
N GLY A 176 -18.09 13.92 3.88
CA GLY A 176 -18.01 14.34 5.28
C GLY A 176 -16.61 14.78 5.73
N LEU A 177 -16.50 15.16 7.01
CA LEU A 177 -15.20 15.42 7.65
C LEU A 177 -14.37 14.15 7.83
N ARG A 178 -15.02 12.97 7.87
CA ARG A 178 -14.37 11.68 8.10
C ARG A 178 -13.29 11.38 7.06
N GLY A 179 -13.57 11.58 5.77
CA GLY A 179 -12.56 11.37 4.71
C GLY A 179 -11.30 12.20 4.89
N ASN A 180 -11.45 13.48 5.27
CA ASN A 180 -10.30 14.36 5.53
C ASN A 180 -9.50 13.92 6.77
N ILE A 181 -10.17 13.47 7.83
CA ILE A 181 -9.52 12.96 9.04
C ILE A 181 -8.74 11.68 8.72
N LEU A 182 -9.33 10.77 7.95
CA LEU A 182 -8.68 9.53 7.53
C LEU A 182 -7.45 9.81 6.65
N LEU A 183 -7.58 10.67 5.64
CA LEU A 183 -6.46 10.97 4.75
C LEU A 183 -5.32 11.69 5.49
N LYS A 184 -5.62 12.54 6.48
CA LYS A 184 -4.61 13.08 7.39
C LYS A 184 -3.94 11.99 8.22
N LYS A 185 -4.70 11.06 8.81
CA LYS A 185 -4.15 9.93 9.58
C LYS A 185 -3.17 9.11 8.73
N TYR A 186 -3.52 8.81 7.47
CA TYR A 186 -2.62 8.11 6.55
C TYR A 186 -1.41 8.95 6.15
N GLY A 187 -1.57 10.27 6.06
CA GLY A 187 -0.45 11.19 5.88
C GLY A 187 0.54 11.18 7.04
N ASP A 188 0.06 11.14 8.28
CA ASP A 188 0.91 11.06 9.48
C ASP A 188 1.72 9.76 9.48
N ALA A 189 1.06 8.62 9.23
CA ALA A 189 1.74 7.32 9.13
C ALA A 189 2.78 7.29 8.00
N THR A 190 2.48 7.91 6.85
CA THR A 190 3.41 7.97 5.71
C THR A 190 4.57 8.92 5.98
N HIS A 191 4.35 10.00 6.74
CA HIS A 191 5.40 10.94 7.12
C HIS A 191 6.39 10.34 8.11
N GLU A 192 5.90 9.54 9.06
CA GLU A 192 6.75 8.82 10.04
C GLU A 192 7.72 7.86 9.34
N LEU A 193 7.22 7.09 8.35
CA LEU A 193 8.06 6.19 7.55
C LEU A 193 8.94 6.94 6.54
N SER A 194 8.43 8.05 5.99
CA SER A 194 9.06 8.87 4.96
C SER A 194 9.66 8.08 3.77
N PRO A 195 8.85 7.28 3.05
CA PRO A 195 9.34 6.49 1.92
C PRO A 195 9.88 7.39 0.79
N SER A 196 10.88 6.90 0.06
CA SER A 196 11.49 7.61 -1.06
C SER A 196 10.75 7.41 -2.38
N TYR A 197 9.99 6.32 -2.50
CA TYR A 197 9.14 5.94 -3.64
C TYR A 197 7.88 5.23 -3.16
N VAL A 198 6.88 5.12 -4.03
CA VAL A 198 5.68 4.31 -3.83
C VAL A 198 5.43 3.36 -5.02
N PRO A 199 4.86 2.17 -4.81
CA PRO A 199 4.37 1.64 -3.55
C PRO A 199 5.52 1.27 -2.61
N TYR A 200 5.28 1.39 -1.31
CA TYR A 200 6.25 1.05 -0.27
C TYR A 200 5.63 0.06 0.72
N LEU A 201 6.32 -1.04 0.99
CA LEU A 201 5.82 -2.19 1.74
C LEU A 201 6.60 -2.34 3.04
N MET A 202 5.86 -2.69 4.09
CA MET A 202 6.43 -3.22 5.33
C MET A 202 5.85 -4.60 5.56
N ILE A 203 6.72 -5.55 5.89
CA ILE A 203 6.35 -6.92 6.22
C ILE A 203 6.73 -7.18 7.68
N ASN A 204 5.75 -7.52 8.51
CA ASN A 204 5.90 -7.69 9.96
C ASN A 204 6.64 -6.50 10.61
N GLY A 205 6.24 -5.27 10.27
CA GLY A 205 6.87 -4.05 10.76
C GLY A 205 8.27 -3.73 10.21
N SER A 206 8.82 -4.52 9.27
CA SER A 206 10.15 -4.33 8.71
C SER A 206 10.13 -3.99 7.22
N THR A 207 11.07 -3.15 6.79
CA THR A 207 11.29 -2.80 5.37
C THR A 207 12.29 -3.72 4.68
N GLN A 208 12.86 -4.70 5.39
CA GLN A 208 13.89 -5.60 4.86
C GLN A 208 13.49 -6.34 3.58
N HIS A 209 12.20 -6.66 3.44
CA HIS A 209 11.68 -7.41 2.30
C HIS A 209 11.04 -6.52 1.23
N GLN A 210 11.16 -5.20 1.33
CA GLN A 210 10.49 -4.24 0.46
C GLN A 210 10.74 -4.50 -1.04
N ASP A 211 12.00 -4.63 -1.43
CA ASP A 211 12.36 -4.78 -2.85
C ASP A 211 11.97 -6.14 -3.42
N GLU A 212 12.15 -7.20 -2.63
CA GLU A 212 11.73 -8.57 -2.97
C GLU A 212 10.21 -8.65 -3.12
N ALA A 213 9.47 -8.11 -2.16
CA ALA A 213 8.01 -8.12 -2.13
C ALA A 213 7.39 -7.21 -3.20
N SER A 214 8.07 -6.14 -3.60
CA SER A 214 7.62 -5.27 -4.70
C SER A 214 7.68 -5.97 -6.05
N SER A 215 8.57 -6.96 -6.21
CA SER A 215 8.77 -7.71 -7.45
C SER A 215 8.03 -9.06 -7.46
N ASP A 216 8.01 -9.75 -6.34
CA ASP A 216 7.34 -11.05 -6.13
C ASP A 216 6.77 -11.12 -4.71
N LEU A 217 5.59 -10.53 -4.54
CA LEU A 217 4.92 -10.49 -3.24
C LEU A 217 4.56 -11.90 -2.76
N LEU A 218 3.99 -12.73 -3.64
CA LEU A 218 3.56 -14.07 -3.32
C LEU A 218 4.73 -14.94 -2.85
N GLY A 219 5.82 -14.98 -3.61
CA GLY A 219 7.00 -15.77 -3.28
C GLY A 219 7.67 -15.28 -1.99
N THR A 220 7.69 -13.97 -1.75
CA THR A 220 8.23 -13.39 -0.51
C THR A 220 7.42 -13.78 0.71
N VAL A 221 6.10 -13.60 0.68
CA VAL A 221 5.21 -14.03 1.77
C VAL A 221 5.32 -15.54 2.00
N CYS A 222 5.34 -16.34 0.93
CA CYS A 222 5.45 -17.79 1.02
C CYS A 222 6.78 -18.31 1.60
N ARG A 223 7.86 -17.51 1.57
CA ARG A 223 9.13 -17.82 2.25
C ARG A 223 9.07 -17.55 3.74
N ILE A 224 8.25 -16.59 4.17
CA ILE A 224 8.10 -16.18 5.57
C ILE A 224 7.15 -17.11 6.33
N LEU A 225 6.10 -17.60 5.66
CA LEU A 225 5.08 -18.43 6.29
C LEU A 225 5.61 -19.81 6.71
N ASN A 226 5.37 -20.16 7.97
CA ASN A 226 5.74 -21.44 8.57
C ASN A 226 4.64 -21.96 9.53
N PRO A 227 4.00 -23.11 9.26
CA PRO A 227 4.25 -24.02 8.14
C PRO A 227 3.82 -23.43 6.79
N LYS A 228 4.53 -23.79 5.72
CA LYS A 228 4.26 -23.32 4.36
C LYS A 228 2.86 -23.79 3.88
N PRO A 229 1.92 -22.88 3.58
CA PRO A 229 0.57 -23.24 3.14
C PRO A 229 0.58 -24.04 1.84
N LYS A 230 -0.46 -24.84 1.59
CA LYS A 230 -0.64 -25.53 0.30
C LYS A 230 -0.63 -24.55 -0.87
N ALA A 231 -1.24 -23.38 -0.68
CA ALA A 231 -1.25 -22.31 -1.66
C ALA A 231 0.17 -21.80 -2.03
N CYS A 232 1.19 -22.06 -1.22
CA CYS A 232 2.59 -21.71 -1.50
C CYS A 232 3.41 -22.86 -2.12
N ARG A 233 2.79 -24.03 -2.35
CA ARG A 233 3.44 -25.21 -2.94
C ARG A 233 3.06 -25.26 -4.42
N SER A 234 3.72 -24.43 -5.22
CA SER A 234 3.65 -24.41 -6.67
C SER A 234 5.04 -24.26 -7.24
#